data_AF-K6DC65-F1
#
_entry.id   AF-K6DC65-F1
#
_cell.length_a   1.000
_cell.length_b   1.000
_cell.length_c   1.000
_cell.angle_alpha   90.00
_cell.angle_beta   90.00
_cell.angle_gamma   90.00
#
_symmetry.space_group_name_H-M   'P 1'
#
loop_
_entity.id
_entity.type
_entity.pdbx_description
1 polymer ?
#
loop_
_entity_poly.entity_id
_entity_poly.type
_entity_poly.pdbx_seq_one_letter_code
_entity_poly.pdbx_strand_id
1 'polypeptide(L)' 'MTKSFIIPQVYQSGLNIIQTEKAIKQIKDFFEKSLADALNLIRVSAPILLKSGSGINDNLNGVERIVSFHARDVQHSKWK' A
#
# COMPACT_ATOMS: atom_id res chain seq x y z
N MET A 1 -12.65 0.38 25.78
CA MET A 1 -12.46 -0.31 24.48
C MET A 1 -13.72 -0.12 23.66
N THR A 2 -13.77 0.86 22.76
CA THR A 2 -14.98 1.17 21.97
C THR A 2 -14.80 0.71 20.53
N LYS A 3 -15.11 -0.56 20.25
CA LYS A 3 -15.37 -0.98 18.87
C LYS A 3 -16.76 -0.49 18.50
N SER A 4 -16.85 0.68 17.85
CA SER A 4 -18.10 1.10 17.20
C SER A 4 -18.01 0.83 15.71
N PHE A 5 -17.82 -0.44 15.36
CA PHE A 5 -18.07 -0.90 14.00
C PHE A 5 -19.51 -1.42 13.97
N ILE A 6 -20.41 -0.59 13.46
CA ILE A 6 -21.84 -0.90 13.36
C ILE A 6 -22.13 -1.28 11.92
N ILE A 7 -22.40 -2.56 11.67
CA ILE A 7 -22.98 -2.99 10.39
C ILE A 7 -24.49 -2.74 10.48
N PRO A 8 -25.11 -1.99 9.55
CA PRO A 8 -26.55 -1.83 9.51
C PRO A 8 -27.25 -3.20 9.47
N GLN A 9 -28.34 -3.40 10.22
CA GLN A 9 -29.04 -4.69 10.27
C GLN A 9 -29.54 -5.19 8.90
N VAL A 10 -29.71 -4.27 7.95
CA VAL A 10 -30.22 -4.56 6.60
C VAL A 10 -29.09 -4.51 5.55
N TYR A 11 -27.82 -4.43 5.96
CA TYR A 11 -26.71 -4.45 5.02
C TYR A 11 -26.57 -5.85 4.40
N GLN A 12 -26.78 -5.92 3.09
CA GLN A 12 -26.44 -7.09 2.28
C GLN A 12 -25.41 -6.64 1.25
N SER A 13 -24.25 -7.32 1.23
CA SER A 13 -23.24 -7.06 0.22
C SER A 13 -23.77 -7.42 -1.16
N GLY A 14 -23.74 -6.48 -2.10
CA GLY A 14 -24.17 -6.72 -3.49
C GLY A 14 -23.26 -7.69 -4.24
N LEU A 15 -22.06 -7.95 -3.72
CA LEU A 15 -21.08 -8.89 -4.27
C LEU A 15 -20.65 -9.88 -3.19
N ASN A 16 -20.43 -11.13 -3.59
CA ASN A 16 -19.74 -12.10 -2.73
C ASN A 16 -18.23 -11.80 -2.70
N ILE A 17 -17.49 -12.46 -1.79
CA ILE A 17 -16.04 -12.21 -1.59
C ILE A 17 -15.25 -12.33 -2.90
N ILE A 18 -15.49 -13.37 -3.70
CA ILE A 18 -14.77 -13.59 -4.96
C ILE A 18 -15.11 -12.49 -5.99
N GLN A 19 -16.38 -12.09 -6.06
CA GLN A 19 -16.82 -11.01 -6.93
C GLN A 19 -16.21 -9.67 -6.50
N THR A 20 -16.14 -9.40 -5.20
CA THR A 20 -15.49 -8.21 -4.64
C THR A 20 -14.01 -8.14 -5.03
N GLU A 21 -13.25 -9.22 -4.87
CA GLU A 21 -11.84 -9.27 -5.27
C GLU A 21 -11.66 -9.03 -6.78
N LYS A 22 -12.53 -9.62 -7.62
CA LYS A 22 -12.55 -9.37 -9.07
C LYS A 22 -12.85 -7.92 -9.40
N ALA A 23 -13.84 -7.32 -8.74
CA ALA A 23 -14.20 -5.91 -8.95
C ALA A 23 -13.08 -4.96 -8.51
N ILE A 24 -12.43 -5.23 -7.37
CA ILE A 24 -11.27 -4.46 -6.89
C ILE A 24 -10.14 -4.52 -7.93
N LYS A 25 -9.83 -5.71 -8.46
CA LYS A 25 -8.81 -5.86 -9.51
C LYS A 25 -9.18 -5.06 -10.76
N GLN A 26 -10.42 -5.19 -11.24
CA GLN A 26 -10.89 -4.50 -12.44
C GLN A 26 -10.73 -2.97 -12.32
N ILE A 27 -11.12 -2.40 -11.18
CA ILE A 27 -11.00 -0.96 -10.93
C ILE A 27 -9.53 -0.53 -10.90
N LYS A 28 -8.66 -1.31 -10.24
CA LYS A 28 -7.22 -1.02 -10.16
C LYS A 28 -6.55 -1.05 -11.53
N ASP A 29 -6.81 -2.09 -12.32
CA ASP A 29 -6.24 -2.24 -13.66
C ASP A 29 -6.72 -1.11 -14.60
N PHE A 30 -8.02 -0.78 -14.54
CA PHE A 30 -8.60 0.27 -15.36
C PHE A 30 -7.98 1.64 -15.06
N PHE A 31 -7.85 2.00 -13.78
CA PHE A 31 -7.25 3.26 -13.38
C PHE A 31 -5.77 3.33 -13.77
N GLU A 32 -5.01 2.27 -13.50
CA GLU A 32 -3.58 2.22 -13.84
C GLU A 32 -3.36 2.47 -15.33
N LYS A 33 -4.08 1.74 -16.19
CA LYS A 33 -3.98 1.90 -17.65
C LYS A 33 -4.37 3.31 -18.09
N SER A 34 -5.51 3.81 -17.60
CA SER A 34 -6.02 5.13 -17.98
C SER A 34 -5.08 6.25 -17.56
N LEU A 35 -4.48 6.15 -16.37
CA LEU A 35 -3.51 7.12 -15.87
C LEU A 35 -2.21 7.08 -16.71
N ALA A 36 -1.73 5.89 -17.05
CA ALA A 36 -0.54 5.72 -17.88
C ALA A 36 -0.73 6.32 -19.28
N ASP A 37 -1.87 6.05 -19.92
CA ASP A 37 -2.20 6.57 -21.25
C ASP A 37 -2.35 8.11 -21.23
N ALA A 38 -2.98 8.67 -20.20
CA ALA A 38 -3.23 10.12 -20.10
C ALA A 38 -1.95 10.94 -19.81
N LEU A 39 -0.99 10.36 -19.09
CA LEU A 39 0.22 11.06 -18.64
C LEU A 39 1.52 10.54 -19.30
N ASN A 40 1.41 9.63 -20.28
CA ASN A 40 2.54 8.98 -20.94
C ASN A 40 3.52 8.34 -19.94
N LEU A 41 2.98 7.56 -18.99
CA LEU A 41 3.75 6.89 -17.95
C LEU A 41 4.03 5.43 -18.33
N ILE A 42 5.15 4.90 -17.86
CA ILE A 42 5.51 3.50 -17.98
C ILE A 42 5.51 2.87 -16.58
N ARG A 43 4.85 1.72 -16.43
CA ARG A 43 4.87 0.96 -15.18
C ARG A 43 6.29 0.47 -14.89
N VAL A 44 6.78 0.78 -13.69
CA VAL A 44 8.05 0.27 -13.16
C VAL A 44 7.83 -0.43 -11.82
N SER A 45 8.71 -1.36 -11.46
CA SER A 45 8.67 -2.03 -10.15
C SER A 45 9.21 -1.10 -9.05
N ALA A 46 8.41 -0.87 -8.00
CA ALA A 46 8.85 -0.14 -6.82
C ALA A 46 9.43 -1.08 -5.75
N PRO A 47 10.46 -0.67 -5.01
CA PRO A 47 10.96 -1.43 -3.86
C PRO A 47 9.94 -1.40 -2.72
N ILE A 48 9.69 -2.56 -2.10
CA ILE A 48 8.84 -2.67 -0.91
C ILE A 48 9.61 -2.28 0.36
N LEU A 49 10.93 -2.42 0.32
CA LEU A 49 11.83 -2.27 1.46
C LEU A 49 12.96 -1.31 1.09
N LEU A 50 13.29 -0.42 2.01
CA LEU A 50 14.36 0.55 1.85
C LEU A 50 15.34 0.45 3.00
N LYS A 51 16.61 0.74 2.70
CA LYS A 51 17.62 0.90 3.74
C LYS A 51 17.33 2.18 4.52
N SER A 52 17.25 2.07 5.84
CA SER A 52 17.09 3.23 6.72
C SER A 52 18.23 4.24 6.51
N GLY A 53 17.90 5.53 6.57
CA GLY A 53 18.83 6.63 6.33
C GLY A 53 19.18 6.89 4.86
N SER A 54 18.69 6.10 3.90
CA SER A 54 18.95 6.35 2.47
C SER A 54 18.42 7.68 1.94
N GLY A 55 17.48 8.31 2.66
CA GLY A 55 16.77 9.52 2.20
C GLY A 55 15.72 9.28 1.12
N ILE A 56 15.53 8.02 0.71
CA ILE A 56 14.56 7.63 -0.34
C ILE A 56 13.15 7.44 0.23
N ASN A 57 13.04 7.03 1.50
CA ASN A 57 11.74 6.80 2.12
C ASN A 57 11.01 8.12 2.37
N ASP A 58 9.73 8.18 2.03
CA ASP A 58 8.88 9.31 2.36
C ASP A 58 8.50 9.22 3.85
N ASN A 59 8.88 10.25 4.60
CA ASN A 59 8.65 10.34 6.04
C ASN A 59 7.28 10.97 6.38
N LEU A 60 6.45 11.30 5.37
CA LEU A 60 5.16 11.95 5.55
C LEU A 60 5.28 13.21 6.41
N ASN A 61 4.56 13.32 7.53
CA ASN A 61 4.65 14.48 8.43
C ASN A 61 5.78 14.37 9.47
N GLY A 62 6.56 13.28 9.47
CA GLY A 62 7.68 13.04 10.36
C GLY A 62 7.32 12.57 11.78
N VAL A 63 6.02 12.42 12.08
CA VAL A 63 5.53 11.91 13.37
C VAL A 63 5.08 10.45 13.27
N GLU A 64 4.96 9.94 12.06
CA GLU A 64 4.53 8.59 11.74
C GLU A 64 5.60 7.56 12.12
N ARG A 65 5.16 6.41 12.65
CA ARG A 65 6.06 5.31 13.02
C ARG A 65 6.31 4.40 11.82
N ILE A 66 7.55 4.39 11.33
CA ILE A 66 7.98 3.53 10.22
C ILE A 66 8.08 2.07 10.69
N VAL A 67 7.53 1.14 9.90
CA VAL A 67 7.71 -0.31 10.12
C VAL A 67 9.16 -0.68 9.81
N SER A 68 9.88 -1.21 10.80
CA SER A 68 11.29 -1.58 10.70
C SER A 68 11.53 -3.00 11.19
N PHE A 69 12.47 -3.71 10.58
CA PHE A 69 12.90 -5.05 11.00
C PHE A 69 14.39 -5.28 10.72
N HIS A 70 14.95 -6.29 11.38
CA HIS A 70 16.32 -6.73 11.13
C HIS A 70 16.33 -7.86 10.10
N ALA A 71 16.93 -7.62 8.94
CA ALA A 71 17.23 -8.67 7.97
C ALA A 71 18.56 -9.33 8.35
N ARG A 72 18.56 -10.65 8.57
CA ARG A 72 19.72 -11.41 9.07
C ARG A 72 20.98 -11.22 8.21
N ASP A 73 20.80 -11.19 6.90
CA ASP A 73 21.92 -11.12 5.94
C ASP A 73 22.27 -9.68 5.53
N VAL A 74 21.56 -8.68 6.07
CA VAL A 74 21.86 -7.26 5.80
C VAL A 74 22.70 -6.73 6.94
N GLN A 75 23.99 -6.51 6.67
CA GLN A 75 24.88 -5.87 7.64
C GLN A 75 24.35 -4.48 7.99
N HIS A 76 24.12 -4.25 9.28
CA HIS A 76 23.70 -2.95 9.77
C HIS A 76 24.90 -2.00 9.64
N SER A 77 24.90 -1.15 8.61
CA SER A 77 25.85 -0.05 8.55
C SER A 77 25.52 0.91 9.69
N LYS A 78 26.32 0.87 10.77
CA LYS A 78 26.29 1.88 11.82
C LYS A 78 26.49 3.24 11.15
N TRP A 79 25.53 4.14 11.30
CA TRP A 79 25.75 5.53 10.95
C TRP A 79 26.81 6.11 11.89
N LYS A 80 27.69 6.95 11.33
CA LYS A 80 28.49 7.90 12.10
C LYS A 80 27.65 9.13 12.39
#